data_AF-A0A1F8BDE2-F1
#
_entry.id   AF-A0A1F8BDE2-F1
#
_cell.length_a   1.000
_cell.length_b   1.000
_cell.length_c   1.000
_cell.angle_alpha   90.00
_cell.angle_beta   90.00
_cell.angle_gamma   90.00
#
_symmetry.space_group_name_H-M   'P 1'
#
loop_
_entity.id
_entity.type
_entity.pdbx_description
1 polymer ?
#
loop_
_entity_poly.entity_id
_entity_poly.type
_entity_poly.pdbx_seq_one_letter_code
_entity_poly.pdbx_strand_id
1 'polypeptide(L)'
;MKIILLHGDNSLKSYERLQTFVDVAKKRGWEVKKIYDNSQKLSEILNAVSLFNKVFLFILDDISLLNKNESVWLKNNINKIDGTLVIYHKDLIPQTYLKLLPVSIKKEEYRLPKLVWSFLESFYPKNGKNVYFIYHELIKNEPIELVFYLLANHVRDLFWVREEIKSVPYPTWRVGKLAKQANKFDKKALDEIIELLAKADIKSKTSQDNLSDALDFIIATKLE
;
A
#
# COMPACT_ATOMS: atom_id res chain seq x y z
N MET A 1 -6.11 20.03 -18.98
CA MET A 1 -5.60 18.74 -18.47
C MET A 1 -6.48 18.22 -17.35
N LYS A 2 -6.77 16.91 -17.31
CA LYS A 2 -7.39 16.27 -16.14
C LYS A 2 -6.28 15.77 -15.21
N ILE A 3 -6.45 15.95 -13.89
CA ILE A 3 -5.53 15.41 -12.89
C ILE A 3 -6.26 14.42 -12.01
N ILE A 4 -5.67 13.24 -11.84
CA ILE A 4 -6.17 12.16 -10.98
C ILE A 4 -5.09 11.88 -9.93
N LEU A 5 -5.48 11.82 -8.67
CA LEU A 5 -4.60 11.42 -7.57
C LEU A 5 -5.02 10.04 -7.07
N LEU A 6 -4.10 9.10 -7.10
CA LEU A 6 -4.24 7.75 -6.54
C LEU A 6 -3.35 7.65 -5.31
N HIS A 7 -3.95 7.35 -4.16
CA HIS A 7 -3.19 7.15 -2.92
C HIS A 7 -3.94 6.24 -1.95
N GLY A 8 -3.27 5.72 -0.93
CA GLY A 8 -3.91 4.86 0.07
C GLY A 8 -2.97 3.82 0.66
N ASP A 9 -3.37 3.20 1.77
CA ASP A 9 -2.60 2.12 2.41
C ASP A 9 -2.83 0.75 1.72
N ASN A 10 -3.85 0.61 0.86
CA ASN A 10 -4.00 -0.53 -0.04
C ASN A 10 -3.26 -0.27 -1.37
N SER A 11 -1.94 -0.39 -1.32
CA SER A 11 -1.06 -0.13 -2.48
C SER A 11 -1.29 -1.07 -3.67
N LEU A 12 -1.77 -2.31 -3.43
CA LEU A 12 -2.08 -3.25 -4.50
C LEU A 12 -3.25 -2.74 -5.34
N LYS A 13 -4.38 -2.43 -4.70
CA LYS A 13 -5.58 -1.93 -5.40
C LYS A 13 -5.33 -0.57 -6.07
N SER A 14 -4.58 0.32 -5.44
CA SER A 14 -4.25 1.62 -6.04
C SER A 14 -3.32 1.47 -7.25
N TYR A 15 -2.38 0.53 -7.22
CA TYR A 15 -1.51 0.22 -8.36
C TYR A 15 -2.26 -0.46 -9.51
N GLU A 16 -3.13 -1.43 -9.21
CA GLU A 16 -4.02 -2.05 -10.21
C GLU A 16 -4.85 -0.98 -10.92
N ARG A 17 -5.38 0.00 -10.17
CA ARG A 17 -6.07 1.15 -10.75
C ARG A 17 -5.18 1.94 -11.70
N LEU A 18 -3.94 2.25 -11.31
CA LEU A 18 -2.99 2.92 -12.18
C LEU A 18 -2.77 2.15 -13.49
N GLN A 19 -2.63 0.83 -13.43
CA GLN A 19 -2.49 -0.01 -14.62
C GLN A 19 -3.71 0.09 -15.52
N THR A 20 -4.94 0.14 -14.96
CA THR A 20 -6.14 0.34 -15.80
C THR A 20 -6.08 1.64 -16.62
N PHE A 21 -5.51 2.72 -16.07
CA PHE A 21 -5.33 3.96 -16.83
C PHE A 21 -4.27 3.84 -17.91
N VAL A 22 -3.15 3.17 -17.61
CA VAL A 22 -2.08 2.89 -18.58
C VAL A 22 -2.63 2.07 -19.76
N ASP A 23 -3.39 1.03 -19.46
CA ASP A 23 -3.94 0.14 -20.49
C ASP A 23 -4.98 0.84 -21.35
N VAL A 24 -5.87 1.65 -20.75
CA VAL A 24 -6.84 2.46 -21.49
C VAL A 24 -6.13 3.50 -22.36
N ALA A 25 -5.07 4.15 -21.87
CA ALA A 25 -4.29 5.10 -22.64
C ALA A 25 -3.60 4.43 -23.84
N LYS A 26 -2.95 3.29 -23.62
CA LYS A 26 -2.33 2.48 -24.70
C LYS A 26 -3.36 2.06 -25.76
N LYS A 27 -4.53 1.58 -25.34
CA LYS A 27 -5.64 1.21 -26.25
C LYS A 27 -6.15 2.38 -27.09
N ARG A 28 -6.09 3.60 -26.54
CA ARG A 28 -6.45 4.84 -27.25
C ARG A 28 -5.30 5.43 -28.09
N GLY A 29 -4.14 4.77 -28.12
CA GLY A 29 -2.96 5.25 -28.84
C GLY A 29 -2.26 6.46 -28.19
N TRP A 30 -2.50 6.71 -26.91
CA TRP A 30 -1.88 7.81 -26.17
C TRP A 30 -0.42 7.50 -25.84
N GLU A 31 0.41 8.53 -25.77
CA GLU A 31 1.79 8.41 -25.29
C GLU A 31 1.82 8.42 -23.76
N VAL A 32 2.50 7.44 -23.16
CA VAL A 32 2.61 7.34 -21.70
C VAL A 32 4.00 7.79 -21.26
N LYS A 33 4.08 8.86 -20.48
CA LYS A 33 5.34 9.39 -19.94
C LYS A 33 5.35 9.29 -18.43
N LYS A 34 6.30 8.53 -17.90
CA LYS A 34 6.47 8.32 -16.45
C LYS A 34 7.58 9.22 -15.91
N ILE A 35 7.35 9.77 -14.72
CA ILE A 35 8.19 10.73 -14.04
C ILE A 35 8.55 10.12 -12.69
N TYR A 36 9.81 9.72 -12.54
CA TYR A 36 10.31 9.00 -11.36
C TYR A 36 11.24 9.84 -10.49
N ASP A 37 11.76 10.95 -11.03
CA ASP A 37 12.71 11.81 -10.36
C ASP A 37 12.50 13.28 -10.75
N ASN A 38 13.25 14.16 -10.07
CA ASN A 38 13.25 15.60 -10.29
C ASN A 38 14.40 16.07 -11.20
N SER A 39 14.95 15.18 -12.05
CA SER A 39 16.04 15.54 -12.97
C SER A 39 15.61 16.56 -14.03
N GLN A 40 14.33 16.52 -14.42
CA GLN A 40 13.69 17.49 -15.32
C GLN A 40 12.56 18.20 -14.59
N LYS A 41 12.39 19.49 -14.86
CA LYS A 41 11.28 20.25 -14.27
C LYS A 41 9.95 19.70 -14.76
N LEU A 42 8.99 19.53 -13.86
CA LEU A 42 7.66 19.03 -14.23
C LEU A 42 7.02 19.88 -15.33
N SER A 43 7.21 21.21 -15.28
CA SER A 43 6.69 22.14 -16.28
C SER A 43 7.21 21.85 -17.70
N GLU A 44 8.46 21.42 -17.83
CA GLU A 44 9.06 21.11 -19.13
C GLU A 44 8.49 19.79 -19.66
N ILE A 45 8.31 18.80 -18.78
CA ILE A 45 7.73 17.51 -19.12
C ILE A 45 6.29 17.66 -19.60
N LEU A 46 5.47 18.44 -18.87
CA LEU A 46 4.04 18.59 -19.16
C LEU A 46 3.76 19.49 -20.37
N ASN A 47 4.68 20.39 -20.71
CA ASN A 47 4.59 21.20 -21.94
C ASN A 47 5.15 20.49 -23.18
N ALA A 48 5.61 19.24 -23.04
CA ALA A 48 6.08 18.47 -24.18
C ALA A 48 4.95 18.34 -25.22
N VAL A 49 5.20 18.83 -26.43
CA VAL A 49 4.29 18.68 -27.57
C VAL A 49 4.61 17.35 -28.25
N SER A 50 3.59 16.55 -28.53
CA SER A 50 3.79 15.31 -29.29
C SER A 50 4.12 15.67 -30.73
N LEU A 51 5.23 15.13 -31.25
CA LEU A 51 5.60 15.26 -32.66
C LEU A 51 4.58 14.63 -33.62
N PHE A 52 3.69 13.77 -33.09
CA PHE A 52 2.68 13.05 -33.84
C PHE A 52 1.26 13.44 -33.46
N ASN A 53 1.07 14.61 -32.82
CA ASN A 53 -0.23 15.07 -32.31
C ASN A 53 -0.95 14.05 -31.41
N LYS A 54 -0.21 13.18 -30.70
CA LYS A 54 -0.79 12.24 -29.75
C LYS A 54 -1.06 12.93 -28.42
N VAL A 55 -2.12 12.47 -27.75
CA VAL A 55 -2.47 12.89 -26.39
C VAL A 55 -1.57 12.16 -25.39
N PHE A 56 -1.14 12.85 -24.34
CA PHE A 56 -0.31 12.27 -23.28
C PHE A 56 -1.10 11.79 -22.07
N LEU A 57 -0.67 10.65 -21.54
CA LEU A 57 -0.85 10.25 -20.14
C LEU A 57 0.48 10.45 -19.41
N PHE A 58 0.52 11.44 -18.52
CA PHE A 58 1.65 11.64 -17.61
C PHE A 58 1.41 10.88 -16.32
N ILE A 59 2.44 10.23 -15.79
CA ILE A 59 2.40 9.51 -14.52
C ILE A 59 3.52 10.06 -13.65
N LEU A 60 3.15 10.63 -12.51
CA LEU A 60 4.06 11.05 -11.47
C LEU A 60 4.05 10.02 -10.35
N ASP A 61 5.18 9.36 -10.10
CA ASP A 61 5.24 8.16 -9.26
C ASP A 61 5.17 8.44 -7.75
N ASP A 62 5.39 9.69 -7.35
CA ASP A 62 5.23 10.16 -5.98
C ASP A 62 4.85 11.66 -5.95
N ILE A 63 3.91 12.03 -5.06
CA ILE A 63 3.59 13.43 -4.77
C ILE A 63 4.79 14.20 -4.19
N SER A 64 5.73 13.53 -3.52
CA SER A 64 6.94 14.13 -2.94
C SER A 64 7.85 14.77 -4.00
N LEU A 65 7.73 14.33 -5.26
CA LEU A 65 8.41 14.92 -6.40
C LEU A 65 7.92 16.35 -6.69
N LEU A 66 6.68 16.69 -6.29
CA LEU A 66 6.15 18.04 -6.44
C LEU A 66 6.72 18.98 -5.38
N ASN A 67 7.57 19.90 -5.81
CA ASN A 67 7.93 21.02 -4.94
C ASN A 67 6.82 22.08 -4.89
N LYS A 68 6.95 23.04 -3.97
CA LYS A 68 5.96 24.12 -3.78
C LYS A 68 5.76 24.95 -5.06
N ASN A 69 6.83 25.23 -5.79
CA ASN A 69 6.78 26.05 -7.01
C ASN A 69 6.06 25.31 -8.14
N GLU A 70 6.30 24.01 -8.29
CA GLU A 70 5.61 23.14 -9.26
C GLU A 70 4.14 22.97 -8.93
N SER A 71 3.80 22.86 -7.65
CA SER A 71 2.39 22.81 -7.20
C SER A 71 1.64 24.09 -7.56
N VAL A 72 2.26 25.25 -7.38
CA VAL A 72 1.70 26.55 -7.79
C VAL A 72 1.60 26.65 -9.31
N TRP A 73 2.65 26.22 -10.03
CA TRP A 73 2.65 26.22 -11.48
C TRP A 73 1.55 25.32 -12.07
N LEU A 74 1.37 24.12 -11.53
CA LEU A 74 0.30 23.19 -11.89
C LEU A 74 -1.08 23.83 -11.72
N LYS A 75 -1.32 24.49 -10.58
CA LYS A 75 -2.58 25.21 -10.32
C LYS A 75 -2.88 26.27 -11.39
N ASN A 76 -1.86 27.01 -11.82
CA ASN A 76 -2.03 28.12 -12.75
C ASN A 76 -2.11 27.68 -14.22
N ASN A 77 -1.64 26.48 -14.57
CA ASN A 77 -1.51 26.04 -15.96
C ASN A 77 -2.34 24.80 -16.34
N ILE A 78 -3.09 24.22 -15.39
CA ILE A 78 -3.91 23.01 -15.62
C ILE A 78 -4.87 23.11 -16.81
N ASN A 79 -5.40 24.30 -17.10
CA ASN A 79 -6.34 24.52 -18.19
C ASN A 79 -5.68 24.74 -19.56
N LYS A 80 -4.34 24.92 -19.60
CA LYS A 80 -3.59 25.26 -20.82
C LYS A 80 -2.91 24.06 -21.48
N ILE A 81 -2.93 22.91 -20.81
CA ILE A 81 -2.20 21.71 -21.21
C ILE A 81 -3.21 20.64 -21.62
N ASP A 82 -2.98 20.00 -22.76
CA ASP A 82 -3.75 18.85 -23.21
C ASP A 82 -3.18 17.55 -22.64
N GLY A 83 -4.07 16.64 -22.25
CA GLY A 83 -3.71 15.34 -21.68
C GLY A 83 -4.27 15.08 -20.29
N THR A 84 -3.76 14.01 -19.67
CA THR A 84 -4.11 13.58 -18.32
C THR A 84 -2.85 13.35 -17.50
N LEU A 85 -2.82 13.88 -16.27
CA LEU A 85 -1.78 13.60 -15.28
C LEU A 85 -2.35 12.70 -14.19
N VAL A 86 -1.72 11.56 -13.97
CA VAL A 86 -1.99 10.69 -12.82
C VAL A 86 -0.84 10.85 -11.84
N ILE A 87 -1.15 11.33 -10.64
CA ILE A 87 -0.22 11.34 -9.51
C ILE A 87 -0.51 10.06 -8.73
N TYR A 88 0.48 9.19 -8.64
CA TYR A 88 0.45 7.99 -7.83
C TYR A 88 1.27 8.24 -6.57
N HIS A 89 0.77 7.82 -5.41
CA HIS A 89 1.54 7.80 -4.18
C HIS A 89 1.20 6.53 -3.44
N LYS A 90 2.21 5.76 -3.05
CA LYS A 90 2.02 4.40 -2.53
C LYS A 90 1.27 4.36 -1.19
N ASP A 91 1.30 5.44 -0.42
CA ASP A 91 0.79 5.50 0.96
C ASP A 91 -0.37 6.50 1.12
N LEU A 92 -0.84 6.70 2.35
CA LEU A 92 -1.81 7.74 2.69
C LEU A 92 -1.15 9.12 2.70
N ILE A 93 -1.67 10.04 1.90
CA ILE A 93 -1.21 11.42 1.87
C ILE A 93 -1.90 12.22 2.99
N PRO A 94 -1.15 12.92 3.86
CA PRO A 94 -1.74 13.80 4.87
C PRO A 94 -2.60 14.91 4.24
N GLN A 95 -3.69 15.29 4.92
CA GLN A 95 -4.59 16.34 4.41
C GLN A 95 -3.88 17.67 4.13
N THR A 96 -2.80 17.98 4.84
CA THR A 96 -1.97 19.17 4.63
C THR A 96 -1.35 19.20 3.23
N TYR A 97 -0.82 18.06 2.77
CA TYR A 97 -0.27 17.91 1.42
C TYR A 97 -1.39 17.93 0.36
N LEU A 98 -2.54 17.33 0.63
CA LEU A 98 -3.68 17.35 -0.28
C LEU A 98 -4.23 18.76 -0.54
N LYS A 99 -4.04 19.72 0.38
CA LYS A 99 -4.40 21.13 0.22
C LYS A 99 -3.43 21.89 -0.70
N LEU A 100 -2.20 21.40 -0.87
CA LEU A 100 -1.21 22.00 -1.78
C LEU A 100 -1.56 21.77 -3.25
N LEU A 101 -2.36 20.74 -3.54
CA LEU A 101 -2.80 20.40 -4.88
C LEU A 101 -4.01 21.25 -5.36
N PRO A 102 -4.22 21.41 -6.69
CA PRO A 102 -5.42 22.05 -7.26
C PRO A 102 -6.75 21.46 -6.76
N VAL A 103 -7.80 22.29 -6.64
CA VAL A 103 -9.13 21.88 -6.15
C VAL A 103 -9.84 20.94 -7.13
N SER A 104 -9.59 21.08 -8.43
CA SER A 104 -10.23 20.33 -9.51
C SER A 104 -9.73 18.89 -9.69
N ILE A 105 -8.92 18.36 -8.76
CA ILE A 105 -8.34 17.02 -8.87
C ILE A 105 -9.35 15.95 -8.46
N LYS A 106 -9.48 14.92 -9.29
CA LYS A 106 -10.18 13.69 -8.91
C LYS A 106 -9.29 12.87 -7.98
N LYS A 107 -9.69 12.73 -6.71
CA LYS A 107 -8.97 11.95 -5.70
C LYS A 107 -9.61 10.57 -5.58
N GLU A 108 -8.82 9.51 -5.69
CA GLU A 108 -9.24 8.14 -5.42
C GLU A 108 -8.35 7.61 -4.27
N GLU A 109 -8.96 7.41 -3.10
CA GLU A 109 -8.29 6.92 -1.89
C GLU A 109 -8.58 5.43 -1.69
N TYR A 110 -7.53 4.62 -1.58
CA TYR A 110 -7.60 3.16 -1.49
C TYR A 110 -7.24 2.70 -0.09
N ARG A 111 -8.25 2.52 0.76
CA ARG A 111 -8.04 2.05 2.14
C ARG A 111 -8.05 0.54 2.28
N LEU A 112 -7.21 0.00 3.15
CA LEU A 112 -7.33 -1.37 3.63
C LEU A 112 -8.67 -1.55 4.37
N PRO A 113 -9.39 -2.67 4.18
CA PRO A 113 -10.61 -2.95 4.91
C PRO A 113 -10.38 -2.97 6.42
N LYS A 114 -11.36 -2.51 7.20
CA LYS A 114 -11.31 -2.59 8.68
C LYS A 114 -11.07 -4.02 9.17
N LEU A 115 -11.60 -5.00 8.44
CA LEU A 115 -11.46 -6.42 8.75
C LEU A 115 -10.00 -6.89 8.76
N VAL A 116 -9.14 -6.32 7.91
CA VAL A 116 -7.68 -6.58 7.92
C VAL A 116 -7.09 -6.19 9.28
N TRP A 117 -7.41 -4.99 9.76
CA TRP A 117 -6.90 -4.53 11.06
C TRP A 117 -7.45 -5.36 12.21
N SER A 118 -8.74 -5.73 12.15
CA SER A 118 -9.34 -6.64 13.13
C SER A 118 -8.65 -8.00 13.14
N PHE A 119 -8.29 -8.56 11.98
CA PHE A 119 -7.53 -9.80 11.87
C PHE A 119 -6.17 -9.68 12.57
N LEU A 120 -5.38 -8.67 12.20
CA LEU A 120 -4.04 -8.47 12.77
C LEU A 120 -4.08 -8.24 14.29
N GLU A 121 -5.00 -7.42 14.79
CA GLU A 121 -5.15 -7.16 16.23
C GLU A 121 -5.69 -8.38 17.00
N SER A 122 -6.43 -9.28 16.32
CA SER A 122 -6.91 -10.54 16.89
C SER A 122 -5.85 -11.64 16.95
N PHE A 123 -4.75 -11.52 16.21
CA PHE A 123 -3.71 -12.54 16.11
C PHE A 123 -2.87 -12.63 17.40
N TYR A 124 -3.31 -13.43 18.37
CA TYR A 124 -2.59 -13.70 19.62
C TYR A 124 -3.04 -15.03 20.26
N PRO A 125 -2.25 -15.62 21.18
CA PRO A 125 -2.57 -16.92 21.78
C PRO A 125 -3.89 -16.92 22.55
N LYS A 126 -4.55 -18.08 22.63
CA LYS A 126 -5.88 -18.27 23.26
C LYS A 126 -7.03 -17.52 22.58
N ASN A 127 -6.84 -17.10 21.32
CA ASN A 127 -7.86 -16.43 20.51
C ASN A 127 -8.09 -17.11 19.15
N GLY A 128 -7.53 -18.31 18.94
CA GLY A 128 -7.53 -19.04 17.66
C GLY A 128 -8.89 -19.13 16.98
N LYS A 129 -9.96 -19.47 17.71
CA LYS A 129 -11.33 -19.56 17.16
C LYS A 129 -11.80 -18.25 16.52
N ASN A 130 -11.54 -17.12 17.16
CA ASN A 130 -11.92 -15.81 16.65
C ASN A 130 -11.04 -15.41 15.46
N VAL A 131 -9.73 -15.67 15.55
CA VAL A 131 -8.79 -15.43 14.44
C VAL A 131 -9.21 -16.22 13.20
N TYR A 132 -9.53 -17.50 13.36
CA TYR A 132 -10.00 -18.39 12.31
C TYR A 132 -11.22 -17.83 11.57
N PHE A 133 -12.24 -17.40 12.33
CA PHE A 133 -13.45 -16.81 11.74
C PHE A 133 -13.14 -15.53 10.95
N ILE A 134 -12.39 -14.59 11.56
CA ILE A 134 -12.05 -13.32 10.90
C ILE A 134 -11.19 -13.57 9.66
N TYR A 135 -10.24 -14.50 9.73
CA TYR A 135 -9.38 -14.91 8.63
C TYR A 135 -10.19 -15.42 7.43
N HIS A 136 -11.10 -16.37 7.64
CA HIS A 136 -11.92 -16.90 6.55
C HIS A 136 -12.90 -15.88 5.96
N GLU A 137 -13.40 -14.93 6.75
CA GLU A 137 -14.17 -13.81 6.19
C GLU A 137 -13.30 -12.87 5.35
N LEU A 138 -12.04 -12.66 5.74
CA LEU A 138 -11.12 -11.76 5.08
C LEU A 138 -10.69 -12.28 3.69
N ILE A 139 -10.32 -13.56 3.59
CA ILE A 139 -9.84 -14.16 2.34
C ILE A 139 -10.93 -14.35 1.28
N LYS A 140 -12.21 -14.14 1.62
CA LYS A 140 -13.30 -14.08 0.62
C LYS A 140 -13.17 -12.89 -0.32
N ASN A 141 -12.55 -11.80 0.14
CA ASN A 141 -12.54 -10.52 -0.56
C ASN A 141 -11.14 -9.94 -0.77
N GLU A 142 -10.12 -10.45 -0.07
CA GLU A 142 -8.73 -9.99 -0.19
C GLU A 142 -7.83 -11.14 -0.63
N PRO A 143 -6.84 -10.90 -1.51
CA PRO A 143 -5.86 -11.91 -1.91
C PRO A 143 -5.11 -12.49 -0.71
N ILE A 144 -4.93 -13.81 -0.69
CA ILE A 144 -4.24 -14.51 0.41
C ILE A 144 -2.82 -14.01 0.60
N GLU A 145 -2.13 -13.65 -0.48
CA GLU A 145 -0.77 -13.12 -0.48
C GLU A 145 -0.70 -11.77 0.25
N LEU A 146 -1.72 -10.91 0.08
CA LEU A 146 -1.81 -9.64 0.78
C LEU A 146 -2.05 -9.87 2.28
N VAL A 147 -2.99 -10.75 2.63
CA VAL A 147 -3.28 -11.11 4.02
C VAL A 147 -2.04 -11.67 4.71
N PHE A 148 -1.35 -12.59 4.06
CA PHE A 148 -0.12 -13.20 4.54
C PHE A 148 1.01 -12.17 4.72
N TYR A 149 1.24 -11.31 3.71
CA TYR A 149 2.25 -10.24 3.79
C TYR A 149 2.01 -9.30 4.97
N LEU A 150 0.75 -8.89 5.17
CA LEU A 150 0.38 -8.00 6.26
C LEU A 150 0.57 -8.68 7.63
N LEU A 151 0.20 -9.96 7.74
CA LEU A 151 0.41 -10.74 8.96
C LEU A 151 1.90 -10.91 9.27
N ALA A 152 2.71 -11.30 8.30
CA ALA A 152 4.15 -11.51 8.50
C ALA A 152 4.86 -10.24 8.97
N ASN A 153 4.54 -9.09 8.36
CA ASN A 153 5.06 -7.80 8.84
C ASN A 153 4.55 -7.45 10.24
N HIS A 154 3.27 -7.72 10.53
CA HIS A 154 2.70 -7.46 11.85
C HIS A 154 3.37 -8.30 12.94
N VAL A 155 3.56 -9.61 12.72
CA VAL A 155 4.24 -10.49 13.68
C VAL A 155 5.71 -10.07 13.87
N ARG A 156 6.41 -9.67 12.80
CA ARG A 156 7.75 -9.07 12.90
C ARG A 156 7.73 -7.80 13.76
N ASP A 157 6.74 -6.92 13.57
CA ASP A 157 6.61 -5.69 14.36
C ASP A 157 6.32 -6.00 15.84
N LEU A 158 5.51 -7.04 16.14
CA LEU A 158 5.28 -7.51 17.51
C LEU A 158 6.58 -8.01 18.16
N PHE A 159 7.38 -8.77 17.41
CA PHE A 159 8.69 -9.22 17.86
C PHE A 159 9.64 -8.05 18.13
N TRP A 160 9.75 -7.10 17.18
CA TRP A 160 10.62 -5.93 17.33
C TRP A 160 10.26 -5.08 18.55
N VAL A 161 8.97 -4.79 18.77
CA VAL A 161 8.53 -4.03 19.95
C VAL A 161 8.82 -4.77 21.26
N ARG A 162 8.79 -6.10 21.25
CA ARG A 162 9.12 -6.92 22.42
C ARG A 162 10.60 -6.87 22.77
N GLU A 163 11.48 -6.97 21.77
CA GLU A 163 12.93 -7.00 21.97
C GLU A 163 13.52 -5.61 22.21
N GLU A 164 13.09 -4.60 21.43
CA GLU A 164 13.65 -3.25 21.51
C GLU A 164 12.62 -2.17 21.16
N ILE A 165 11.71 -1.88 22.10
CA ILE A 165 10.63 -0.89 21.91
C ILE A 165 11.09 0.51 21.43
N LYS A 166 12.32 0.93 21.81
CA LYS A 166 12.82 2.28 21.53
C LYS A 166 13.32 2.47 20.09
N SER A 167 13.68 1.41 19.39
CA SER A 167 14.21 1.49 18.02
C SER A 167 13.12 1.40 16.94
N VAL A 168 11.87 1.15 17.34
CA VAL A 168 10.74 0.98 16.42
C VAL A 168 10.29 2.34 15.85
N PRO A 169 10.33 2.54 14.51
CA PRO A 169 10.06 3.83 13.86
C PRO A 169 8.55 4.09 13.67
N TYR A 170 7.74 3.77 14.68
CA TYR A 170 6.29 3.99 14.64
C TYR A 170 5.83 5.06 15.64
N PRO A 171 4.70 5.73 15.37
CA PRO A 171 4.09 6.64 16.35
C PRO A 171 3.78 5.94 17.67
N THR A 172 3.87 6.67 18.79
CA THR A 172 3.72 6.14 20.16
C THR A 172 2.43 5.33 20.37
N TRP A 173 1.32 5.72 19.74
CA TRP A 173 0.05 4.99 19.84
C TRP A 173 0.11 3.60 19.19
N ARG A 174 0.83 3.44 18.06
CA ARG A 174 0.99 2.16 17.36
C ARG A 174 1.95 1.26 18.13
N VAL A 175 3.06 1.82 18.60
CA VAL A 175 3.99 1.11 19.50
C VAL A 175 3.26 0.59 20.74
N GLY A 176 2.42 1.43 21.37
CA GLY A 176 1.64 1.01 22.53
C GLY A 176 0.64 -0.12 22.25
N LYS A 177 0.00 -0.13 21.08
CA LYS A 177 -0.87 -1.25 20.66
C LYS A 177 -0.08 -2.53 20.43
N LEU A 178 1.01 -2.45 19.67
CA LEU A 178 1.89 -3.59 19.39
C LEU A 178 2.47 -4.17 20.68
N ALA A 179 2.93 -3.33 21.62
CA ALA A 179 3.47 -3.79 22.91
C ALA A 179 2.41 -4.55 23.72
N LYS A 180 1.17 -4.03 23.80
CA LYS A 180 0.07 -4.71 24.49
C LYS A 180 -0.24 -6.07 23.88
N GLN A 181 -0.20 -6.18 22.55
CA GLN A 181 -0.42 -7.45 21.85
C GLN A 181 0.76 -8.40 22.02
N ALA A 182 2.00 -7.92 21.86
CA ALA A 182 3.21 -8.70 22.00
C ALA A 182 3.36 -9.32 23.39
N ASN A 183 2.91 -8.61 24.45
CA ASN A 183 2.89 -9.12 25.82
C ASN A 183 1.97 -10.33 26.04
N LYS A 184 1.07 -10.65 25.10
CA LYS A 184 0.24 -11.85 25.17
C LYS A 184 0.96 -13.11 24.70
N PHE A 185 2.11 -12.98 24.06
CA PHE A 185 2.92 -14.09 23.59
C PHE A 185 3.97 -14.47 24.64
N ASP A 186 4.32 -15.75 24.69
CA ASP A 186 5.51 -16.20 25.42
C ASP A 186 6.78 -15.88 24.63
N LYS A 187 7.94 -15.90 25.31
CA LYS A 187 9.21 -15.41 24.72
C LYS A 187 9.57 -16.11 23.40
N LYS A 188 9.33 -17.42 23.29
CA LYS A 188 9.63 -18.21 22.08
C LYS A 188 8.49 -18.26 21.06
N ALA A 189 7.28 -17.88 21.44
CA ALA A 189 6.11 -18.09 20.58
C ALA A 189 6.18 -17.25 19.29
N LEU A 190 6.66 -16.01 19.39
CA LEU A 190 6.83 -15.15 18.21
C LEU A 190 7.92 -15.67 17.28
N ASP A 191 9.05 -16.15 17.81
CA ASP A 191 10.12 -16.76 17.01
C ASP A 191 9.60 -17.95 16.19
N GLU A 192 8.89 -18.87 16.86
CA GLU A 192 8.32 -20.05 16.20
C GLU A 192 7.30 -19.68 15.13
N ILE A 193 6.45 -18.68 15.38
CA ILE A 193 5.47 -18.20 14.40
C ILE A 193 6.19 -17.57 13.20
N ILE A 194 7.23 -16.75 13.43
CA ILE A 194 8.03 -16.14 12.37
C ILE A 194 8.70 -17.21 11.50
N GLU A 195 9.28 -18.24 12.12
CA GLU A 195 9.86 -19.37 11.39
C GLU A 195 8.82 -20.12 10.55
N LEU A 196 7.62 -20.35 11.09
CA LEU A 196 6.54 -21.02 10.38
C LEU A 196 6.04 -20.17 9.20
N LEU A 197 5.88 -18.87 9.40
CA LEU A 197 5.51 -17.94 8.32
C LEU A 197 6.59 -17.93 7.23
N ALA A 198 7.87 -17.84 7.58
CA ALA A 198 8.95 -17.88 6.61
C ALA A 198 8.96 -19.19 5.79
N LYS A 199 8.75 -20.34 6.45
CA LYS A 199 8.63 -21.64 5.79
C LYS A 199 7.41 -21.70 4.85
N ALA A 200 6.27 -21.16 5.29
CA ALA A 200 5.05 -21.11 4.47
C ALA A 200 5.25 -20.27 3.20
N ASP A 201 5.91 -19.11 3.30
CA ASP A 201 6.21 -18.25 2.16
C ASP A 201 7.11 -18.95 1.13
N ILE A 202 8.17 -19.61 1.58
CA ILE A 202 9.09 -20.36 0.70
C ILE A 202 8.35 -21.51 0.01
N LYS A 203 7.60 -22.31 0.78
CA LYS A 203 6.88 -23.46 0.23
C LYS A 203 5.83 -23.04 -0.80
N SER A 204 5.07 -21.98 -0.51
CA SER A 204 4.10 -21.46 -1.48
C SER A 204 4.74 -20.97 -2.76
N LYS A 205 5.82 -20.17 -2.67
CA LYS A 205 6.54 -19.65 -3.84
C LYS A 205 7.23 -20.75 -4.66
N THR A 206 7.53 -21.89 -4.04
CA THR A 206 8.10 -23.07 -4.70
C THR A 206 7.05 -24.10 -5.10
N SER A 207 5.75 -23.75 -5.02
CA SER A 207 4.61 -24.62 -5.35
C SER A 207 4.57 -25.94 -4.56
N GLN A 208 5.13 -25.94 -3.36
CA GLN A 208 5.15 -27.11 -2.46
C GLN A 208 3.95 -27.15 -1.51
N ASP A 209 3.30 -26.02 -1.27
CA ASP A 209 2.20 -25.90 -0.30
C ASP A 209 1.31 -24.68 -0.59
N ASN A 210 0.11 -24.63 -0.01
CA ASN A 210 -0.81 -23.50 -0.12
C ASN A 210 -0.68 -22.57 1.11
N LEU A 211 -0.61 -21.24 0.88
CA LEU A 211 -0.59 -20.25 1.96
C LEU A 211 -1.82 -20.34 2.85
N SER A 212 -2.99 -20.65 2.28
CA SER A 212 -4.23 -20.72 3.03
C SER A 212 -4.17 -21.81 4.10
N ASP A 213 -3.78 -23.02 3.68
CA ASP A 213 -3.70 -24.19 4.57
C ASP A 213 -2.57 -24.02 5.59
N ALA A 214 -1.46 -23.40 5.19
CA ALA A 214 -0.35 -23.07 6.09
C ALA A 214 -0.78 -22.07 7.19
N LEU A 215 -1.59 -21.06 6.85
CA LEU A 215 -2.13 -20.13 7.84
C LEU A 215 -3.14 -20.79 8.76
N ASP A 216 -4.03 -21.66 8.24
CA ASP A 216 -4.93 -22.45 9.07
C ASP A 216 -4.17 -23.31 10.08
N PHE A 217 -3.10 -23.98 9.62
CA PHE A 217 -2.22 -24.75 10.49
C PHE A 217 -1.56 -23.89 11.57
N ILE A 218 -1.03 -22.71 11.23
CA ILE A 218 -0.42 -21.79 12.20
C ILE A 218 -1.46 -21.31 13.21
N ILE A 219 -2.65 -20.92 12.76
CA ILE A 219 -3.74 -20.46 13.64
C ILE A 219 -4.13 -21.57 14.62
N ALA A 220 -4.36 -22.78 14.12
CA ALA A 220 -4.76 -23.92 14.95
C ALA A 220 -3.67 -24.36 15.93
N THR A 221 -2.39 -24.33 15.55
CA THR A 221 -1.31 -24.87 16.39
C THR A 221 -0.64 -23.85 17.30
N LYS A 222 -0.75 -22.55 17.00
CA LYS A 222 -0.05 -21.49 17.75
C LYS A 222 -0.98 -20.52 18.47
N LEU A 223 -2.27 -20.49 18.14
CA LEU A 223 -3.21 -19.53 18.73
C LEU A 223 -4.32 -20.16 19.59
N GLU A 224 -4.36 -21.48 19.72
CA GLU A 224 -5.22 -22.20 20.69
C GLU A 224 -4.73 -22.03 22.14
#